data_AF-A0A8E0IB06-F1
#
_entry.id   AF-A0A8E0IB06-F1
#
_cell.length_a   1.000
_cell.length_b   1.000
_cell.length_c   1.000
_cell.angle_alpha   90.00
_cell.angle_beta   90.00
_cell.angle_gamma   90.00
#
_symmetry.space_group_name_H-M   'P 1'
#
loop_
_entity.id
_entity.type
_entity.pdbx_description
1 polymer ?
#
loop_
_entity_poly.entity_id
_entity_poly.type
_entity_poly.pdbx_seq_one_letter_code
_entity_poly.pdbx_strand_id
1 'polypeptide(L)'
;MYQDLASLATFYFLKLIKKHVFNDANKRTAFMATILFLKRNNAALPTDDQFQLDLGNLAIEVAKTDGEPEKLRHQVQSFFDQNIKLNL
;
A
#
# COMPACT_ATOMS: atom_id res chain seq x y z
N MET A 1 -10.91 -9.81 -9.19
CA MET A 1 -10.05 -10.93 -8.79
C MET A 1 -8.66 -10.35 -8.57
N TYR A 2 -8.13 -10.35 -7.35
CA TYR A 2 -6.74 -9.93 -7.09
C TYR A 2 -5.86 -11.16 -7.34
N GLN A 3 -5.08 -11.18 -8.43
CA GLN A 3 -4.31 -12.37 -8.80
C GLN A 3 -2.82 -12.27 -8.44
N ASP A 4 -2.28 -11.05 -8.33
CA ASP A 4 -0.89 -10.81 -7.99
C ASP A 4 -0.72 -10.12 -6.61
N LEU A 5 0.51 -10.17 -6.07
CA LEU A 5 0.85 -9.61 -4.77
C LEU A 5 0.62 -8.10 -4.69
N ALA A 6 0.91 -7.38 -5.78
CA ALA A 6 0.74 -5.93 -5.83
C ALA A 6 -0.75 -5.56 -5.75
N SER A 7 -1.61 -6.31 -6.44
CA SER A 7 -3.07 -6.21 -6.40
C SER A 7 -3.63 -6.37 -4.99
N LEU A 8 -3.10 -7.35 -4.24
CA LEU A 8 -3.49 -7.54 -2.83
C LEU A 8 -2.91 -6.46 -1.91
N ALA A 9 -1.68 -6.01 -2.13
CA ALA A 9 -1.07 -4.91 -1.38
C ALA A 9 -1.87 -3.61 -1.56
N THR A 10 -2.24 -3.28 -2.80
CA THR A 10 -3.14 -2.17 -3.15
C THR A 10 -4.46 -2.26 -2.41
N PHE A 11 -5.06 -3.44 -2.35
CA PHE A 11 -6.31 -3.66 -1.63
C PHE A 11 -6.16 -3.38 -0.13
N TYR A 12 -5.17 -3.98 0.54
CA TYR A 12 -4.93 -3.74 1.96
C TYR A 12 -4.66 -2.27 2.25
N PHE A 13 -3.80 -1.64 1.45
CA PHE A 13 -3.41 -0.25 1.64
C PHE A 13 -4.59 0.71 1.49
N LEU A 14 -5.36 0.61 0.40
CA LEU A 14 -6.52 1.45 0.17
C LEU A 14 -7.60 1.22 1.23
N LYS A 15 -7.98 -0.03 1.48
CA LYS A 15 -9.13 -0.33 2.33
C LYS A 15 -8.88 0.04 3.78
N LEU A 16 -7.68 -0.20 4.32
CA LEU A 16 -7.37 0.16 5.70
C LEU A 16 -7.38 1.68 5.92
N ILE A 17 -6.97 2.47 4.93
CA ILE A 17 -7.02 3.93 5.01
C ILE A 17 -8.46 4.43 4.86
N LYS A 18 -9.17 4.00 3.81
CA LYS A 18 -10.48 4.53 3.42
C LYS A 18 -11.62 4.10 4.32
N LYS A 19 -11.57 2.87 4.84
CA LYS A 19 -12.62 2.38 5.76
C LYS A 19 -12.50 2.98 7.15
N HIS A 20 -11.36 3.58 7.48
CA HIS A 20 -11.12 4.25 8.76
C HIS A 20 -11.54 3.39 9.96
N VAL A 21 -11.16 2.10 9.92
CA VAL A 21 -11.61 1.05 10.85
C VAL A 21 -11.19 1.29 12.30
N PHE A 22 -10.15 2.10 12.54
CA PHE A 22 -9.68 2.47 13.86
C PHE A 22 -10.04 3.93 14.18
N ASN A 23 -10.16 4.26 15.47
CA ASN A 23 -10.38 5.64 15.92
C ASN A 23 -9.22 6.57 15.53
N ASP A 24 -7.99 6.06 15.52
CA ASP A 24 -6.79 6.74 15.03
C ASP A 24 -5.83 5.70 14.40
N ALA A 25 -4.77 6.18 13.77
CA ALA A 25 -3.65 5.42 13.22
C ALA A 25 -3.95 4.60 11.96
N ASN A 26 -5.09 4.78 11.29
CA ASN A 26 -5.45 4.05 10.05
C ASN A 26 -4.33 4.06 8.98
N LYS A 27 -3.70 5.22 8.72
CA LYS A 27 -2.57 5.34 7.78
C LYS A 27 -1.35 4.53 8.22
N ARG A 28 -0.99 4.61 9.50
CA ARG A 28 0.14 3.86 10.11
C ARG A 28 -0.14 2.36 10.07
N THR A 29 -1.37 1.94 10.35
CA THR A 29 -1.80 0.55 10.27
C THR A 29 -1.77 0.04 8.83
N ALA A 30 -2.26 0.82 7.86
CA ALA A 30 -2.22 0.46 6.45
C ALA A 30 -0.79 0.28 5.94
N PHE A 31 0.10 1.21 6.29
CA PHE A 31 1.53 1.13 6.00
C PHE A 31 2.13 -0.17 6.55
N MET A 32 2.00 -0.40 7.86
CA MET A 32 2.60 -1.55 8.54
C MET A 32 2.00 -2.88 8.08
N ALA A 33 0.68 -2.96 7.93
CA ALA A 33 -0.01 -4.17 7.49
C ALA A 33 0.38 -4.56 6.06
N THR A 34 0.52 -3.59 5.16
CA THR A 34 0.88 -3.85 3.77
C THR A 34 2.34 -4.33 3.67
N ILE A 35 3.26 -3.68 4.39
CA ILE A 35 4.66 -4.13 4.46
C ILE A 35 4.76 -5.54 5.08
N LEU A 36 4.03 -5.80 6.17
CA LEU A 36 4.01 -7.11 6.81
C LEU A 36 3.45 -8.19 5.89
N PHE A 37 2.37 -7.90 5.17
CA PHE A 37 1.78 -8.79 4.16
C PHE A 37 2.81 -9.15 3.09
N LEU A 38 3.48 -8.16 2.51
CA LEU A 38 4.49 -8.37 1.46
C LEU A 38 5.67 -9.19 1.97
N LYS A 39 6.21 -8.87 3.16
CA LYS A 39 7.30 -9.64 3.79
C LYS A 39 6.91 -11.10 4.04
N ARG A 40 5.67 -11.36 4.49
CA ARG A 40 5.17 -12.74 4.72
C ARG A 40 4.97 -13.54 3.43
N ASN A 41 4.91 -12.87 2.28
CA ASN A 41 4.82 -13.49 0.96
C ASN A 41 6.16 -13.45 0.20
N ASN A 42 7.29 -13.33 0.93
CA ASN A 42 8.65 -13.35 0.38
C ASN A 42 8.93 -12.26 -0.69
N ALA A 43 8.15 -11.16 -0.68
CA ALA A 43 8.44 -10.01 -1.51
C ALA A 43 9.68 -9.28 -0.99
N ALA A 44 10.63 -9.02 -1.89
CA ALA A 44 11.71 -8.08 -1.66
C ALA A 44 11.17 -6.65 -1.82
N LEU A 45 11.43 -5.83 -0.81
CA LEU A 45 11.08 -4.43 -0.79
C LEU A 45 12.34 -3.59 -0.58
N PRO A 46 12.44 -2.41 -1.22
CA PRO A 46 13.46 -1.44 -0.85
C PRO A 46 13.35 -1.09 0.63
N THR A 47 14.49 -0.88 1.28
CA THR A 47 14.56 -0.52 2.72
C THR A 47 15.15 0.86 2.95
N ASP A 48 15.47 1.58 1.88
CA ASP A 48 15.99 2.94 1.96
C ASP A 48 14.91 3.93 2.43
N ASP A 49 15.38 5.08 2.94
CA ASP A 49 14.53 6.11 3.50
C ASP A 49 13.58 6.73 2.45
N GLN A 50 13.99 6.73 1.17
CA GLN A 50 13.18 7.29 0.08
C GLN A 50 11.93 6.44 -0.15
N PHE A 51 12.06 5.12 -0.22
CA PHE A 51 10.91 4.22 -0.33
C PHE A 51 9.92 4.39 0.84
N GLN A 52 10.43 4.50 2.07
CA GLN A 52 9.58 4.69 3.25
C GLN A 52 8.85 6.03 3.20
N LEU A 53 9.54 7.09 2.76
CA LEU A 53 8.96 8.42 2.57
C LEU A 53 7.87 8.41 1.51
N ASP A 54 8.12 7.77 0.36
CA ASP A 54 7.17 7.71 -0.75
C ASP A 54 5.92 6.91 -0.40
N LEU A 55 6.06 5.76 0.27
CA LEU A 55 4.91 5.00 0.75
C LEU A 55 4.11 5.76 1.83
N GLY A 56 4.80 6.51 2.70
CA GLY A 56 4.16 7.42 3.66
C GLY A 56 3.36 8.53 2.98
N ASN A 57 3.93 9.17 1.97
CA ASN A 57 3.27 10.20 1.16
C ASN A 57 2.06 9.65 0.41
N LEU A 58 2.18 8.44 -0.15
CA LEU A 58 1.07 7.74 -0.79
C LEU A 58 -0.08 7.47 0.21
N ALA A 59 0.23 7.11 1.46
CA ALA A 59 -0.80 6.94 2.49
C ALA A 59 -1.55 8.24 2.80
N ILE A 60 -0.84 9.37 2.81
CA ILE A 60 -1.42 10.70 3.01
C ILE A 60 -2.32 11.06 1.82
N GLU A 61 -1.86 10.82 0.59
CA GLU A 61 -2.64 11.07 -0.62
C GLU A 61 -3.93 10.25 -0.64
N VAL A 62 -3.83 8.94 -0.41
CA VAL A 62 -5.00 8.05 -0.28
C VAL A 62 -5.96 8.59 0.78
N ALA A 63 -5.49 9.06 1.93
CA ALA A 63 -6.37 9.60 2.96
C ALA A 63 -7.06 10.92 2.55
N LYS A 64 -6.43 11.73 1.70
CA LYS A 64 -6.95 13.05 1.25
C LYS A 64 -7.90 12.96 0.07
N THR A 65 -7.76 11.96 -0.80
CA THR A 65 -8.65 11.81 -1.95
C THR A 65 -10.05 11.40 -1.49
N ASP A 66 -11.10 11.97 -2.07
CA ASP A 66 -12.46 11.50 -1.80
C ASP A 66 -12.77 10.21 -2.57
N GLY A 67 -13.40 9.24 -1.90
CA GLY A 67 -13.73 7.95 -2.48
C GLY A 67 -12.49 7.14 -2.93
N GLU A 68 -12.69 6.22 -3.88
CA GLU A 68 -11.62 5.39 -4.45
C GLU A 68 -11.69 5.46 -5.99
N PRO A 69 -11.40 6.62 -6.61
CA PRO A 69 -11.45 6.75 -8.06
C PRO A 69 -10.41 5.82 -8.71
N GLU A 70 -10.70 5.32 -9.91
CA GLU A 70 -9.81 4.39 -10.62
C GLU A 70 -8.39 4.94 -10.77
N LYS A 71 -8.23 6.25 -10.99
CA LYS A 71 -6.91 6.89 -11.05
C LYS A 71 -6.09 6.68 -9.77
N LEU A 72 -6.71 6.82 -8.59
CA LEU A 72 -6.05 6.58 -7.31
C LEU A 72 -5.68 5.10 -7.16
N ARG A 73 -6.60 4.21 -7.53
CA ARG A 73 -6.35 2.76 -7.50
C ARG A 73 -5.16 2.39 -8.38
N HIS A 74 -5.11 2.91 -9.61
CA HIS A 74 -4.01 2.71 -10.54
C HIS A 74 -2.69 3.27 -10.00
N GLN A 75 -2.69 4.44 -9.38
CA GLN A 75 -1.49 5.02 -8.80
C GLN A 75 -0.91 4.16 -7.67
N VAL A 76 -1.75 3.69 -6.75
CA VAL A 76 -1.32 2.79 -5.66
C VAL A 76 -0.81 1.46 -6.23
N GLN A 77 -1.51 0.90 -7.22
CA GLN A 77 -1.08 -0.32 -7.89
C GLN A 77 0.29 -0.16 -8.55
N SER A 78 0.47 0.89 -9.35
CA SER A 78 1.75 1.18 -10.03
C SER A 78 2.89 1.35 -9.04
N PHE A 79 2.65 1.97 -7.88
CA PHE A 79 3.66 2.07 -6.82
C PHE A 79 4.13 0.69 -6.37
N PHE A 80 3.21 -0.24 -6.12
CA PHE A 80 3.56 -1.60 -5.68
C PHE A 80 4.19 -2.43 -6.81
N ASP A 81 3.70 -2.33 -8.04
CA ASP A 81 4.28 -3.02 -9.20
C ASP A 81 5.74 -2.62 -9.44
N GLN A 82 6.09 -1.35 -9.21
CA GLN A 82 7.45 -0.83 -9.42
C GLN A 82 8.44 -1.23 -8.30
N ASN A 83 7.93 -1.44 -7.08
CA ASN A 83 8.77 -1.62 -5.90
C ASN A 83 8.81 -3.06 -5.37
N ILE A 84 7.85 -3.90 -5.73
CA ILE A 84 7.83 -5.31 -5.33
C ILE A 84 8.66 -6.14 -6.30
N LYS A 85 9.64 -6.88 -5.79
CA LYS A 85 10.33 -7.95 -6.53
C LYS A 85 10.10 -9.28 -5.82
N LEU A 86 9.89 -10.36 -6.56
CA LEU A 86 9.86 -11.71 -5.97
C LEU A 86 11.28 -12.18 -5.73
N ASN A 87 11.56 -12.67 -4.52
CA ASN A 87 12.74 -13.49 -4.29
C ASN A 87 12.47 -14.86 -4.91
N LEU A 88 13.08 -15.13 -6.08
CA LEU A 88 13.11 -16.46 -6.70
C LEU A 88 14.22 -17.31 -6.07
#